data_AF-A0A2A3TYA4-F1
#
_entry.id   AF-A0A2A3TYA4-F1
#
_cell.length_a   1.000
_cell.length_b   1.000
_cell.length_c   1.000
_cell.angle_alpha   90.00
_cell.angle_beta   90.00
_cell.angle_gamma   90.00
#
_symmetry.space_group_name_H-M   'P 1'
#
loop_
_entity.id
_entity.type
_entity.pdbx_description
1 polymer ?
#
loop_
_entity_poly.entity_id
_entity_poly.type
_entity_poly.pdbx_seq_one_letter_code
_entity_poly.pdbx_strand_id
1 'polypeptide(L)'
;MSDNKKYYYLKLKDNFFESDELKILQNYNSGKNEGYVYSDILLKMYLKSLQGNGALLFKNRIPYKAEMLATVTNHSVGEVKDAIEKFKALGLVEVLDDGAIFMNDIQLFVGKSSTEAERVKAYRDKLKSVKKIESVQMYDKSTPEIRDKRLEIRDKNKNNSPHSDKPKYGPDDRPYQIAQHLLGKIRDNNPDFKQLNLQHWANDIRLAHDRDKRDYDKLDNMVDWCQNDDFWQANILSGKKLRDKYDRLAAEANRKFKANKQVRTKETLPDWATEQAPTATKKKLTPEQQAALKQRMAKLDQRNSEREEETT
;
A
#
# COMPACT_ATOMS: atom_id res chain seq x y z
N MET A 1 -27.88 14.20 -9.43
CA MET A 1 -27.17 15.13 -8.52
C MET A 1 -26.95 14.40 -7.20
N SER A 2 -25.80 13.77 -6.99
CA SER A 2 -25.49 13.08 -5.74
C SER A 2 -25.04 14.11 -4.70
N ASP A 3 -25.88 14.36 -3.69
CA ASP A 3 -25.56 15.22 -2.54
C ASP A 3 -24.29 14.73 -1.84
N ASN A 4 -23.19 15.46 -2.02
CA ASN A 4 -21.92 15.19 -1.35
C ASN A 4 -22.00 15.67 0.12
N LYS A 5 -22.71 14.91 0.97
CA LYS A 5 -22.87 15.23 2.40
C LYS A 5 -21.56 14.96 3.14
N LYS A 6 -20.89 16.02 3.59
CA LYS A 6 -19.74 15.93 4.50
C LYS A 6 -20.26 15.60 5.90
N TYR A 7 -19.87 14.44 6.43
CA TYR A 7 -20.18 14.04 7.81
C TYR A 7 -19.03 14.44 8.73
N TYR A 8 -19.37 15.09 9.84
CA TYR A 8 -18.46 15.36 10.94
C TYR A 8 -18.83 14.43 12.10
N TYR A 9 -17.84 13.81 12.73
CA TYR A 9 -18.04 12.95 13.89
C TYR A 9 -17.10 13.35 15.01
N LEU A 10 -17.54 13.11 16.24
CA LEU A 10 -16.76 13.35 17.45
C LEU A 10 -16.47 12.00 18.10
N LYS A 11 -15.19 11.68 18.31
CA LYS A 11 -14.76 10.44 18.95
C LYS A 11 -14.66 10.67 20.45
N LEU A 12 -15.71 10.34 21.17
CA LEU A 12 -15.71 10.38 22.64
C LEU A 12 -14.91 9.20 23.21
N LYS A 13 -14.20 9.44 24.32
CA LYS A 13 -13.64 8.37 25.15
C LYS A 13 -14.75 7.72 25.96
N ASP A 14 -14.56 6.46 26.33
CA ASP A 14 -15.48 5.71 27.20
C ASP A 14 -15.69 6.41 28.55
N ASN A 15 -14.63 6.99 29.10
CA ASN A 15 -14.61 7.74 30.36
C ASN A 15 -14.92 9.25 30.22
N PHE A 16 -15.45 9.71 29.09
CA PHE A 16 -15.69 11.15 28.86
C PHE A 16 -16.57 11.78 29.95
N PHE A 17 -17.70 11.13 30.28
CA PHE A 17 -18.62 11.59 31.32
C PHE A 17 -18.11 11.35 32.75
N GLU A 18 -17.01 10.60 32.91
CA GLU A 18 -16.37 10.35 34.20
C GLU A 18 -15.28 11.37 34.53
N SER A 19 -14.93 12.26 33.59
CA SER A 19 -13.97 13.34 33.83
C SER A 19 -14.43 14.25 34.95
N ASP A 20 -13.48 14.74 35.75
CA ASP A 20 -13.76 15.55 36.93
C ASP A 20 -14.47 16.85 36.55
N GLU A 21 -14.10 17.44 35.40
CA GLU A 21 -14.72 18.63 34.85
C GLU A 21 -16.21 18.39 34.52
N LEU A 22 -16.54 17.26 33.88
CA LEU A 22 -17.93 16.94 33.54
C LEU A 22 -18.77 16.54 34.76
N LYS A 23 -18.16 15.88 35.74
CA LYS A 23 -18.81 15.59 37.02
C LYS A 23 -19.14 16.89 37.77
N ILE A 24 -18.20 17.84 37.80
CA ILE A 24 -18.42 19.18 38.35
C ILE A 24 -19.56 19.88 37.61
N LEU A 25 -19.57 19.82 36.27
CA LEU A 25 -20.64 20.40 35.45
C LEU A 25 -22.02 19.79 35.74
N GLN A 26 -22.10 18.47 35.84
CA GLN A 26 -23.34 17.76 36.15
C GLN A 26 -23.82 18.02 37.59
N ASN A 27 -22.91 18.32 38.50
CA ASN A 27 -23.23 18.67 39.88
C ASN A 27 -23.63 20.14 40.07
N TYR A 28 -23.46 21.01 39.05
CA TYR A 28 -24.00 22.37 39.09
C TYR A 28 -25.52 22.32 39.00
N ASN A 29 -26.15 22.11 40.15
CA ASN A 29 -27.59 22.11 40.31
C ASN A 29 -28.05 23.56 40.53
N SER A 30 -28.27 24.29 39.44
CA SER A 30 -28.76 25.67 39.52
C SER A 30 -30.29 25.69 39.60
N GLY A 31 -30.87 25.15 40.68
CA GLY A 31 -32.25 25.38 41.20
C GLY A 31 -33.47 25.25 40.27
N LYS A 32 -33.29 25.10 38.96
CA LYS A 32 -34.28 25.07 37.88
C LYS A 32 -33.86 24.16 36.74
N ASN A 33 -32.55 23.95 36.54
CA ASN A 33 -32.01 23.16 35.43
C ASN A 33 -31.12 22.03 35.94
N GLU A 34 -31.35 20.84 35.39
CA GLU A 34 -30.54 19.65 35.63
C GLU A 34 -29.11 19.89 35.10
N GLY A 35 -28.07 19.54 35.85
CA GLY A 35 -26.68 19.80 35.44
C GLY A 35 -26.27 19.12 34.12
N TYR A 36 -27.06 18.16 33.64
CA TYR A 36 -26.95 17.57 32.30
C TYR A 36 -27.15 18.57 31.15
N VAL A 37 -27.79 19.72 31.40
CA VAL A 37 -27.92 20.80 30.43
C VAL A 37 -26.55 21.33 30.00
N TYR A 38 -25.62 21.48 30.95
CA TYR A 38 -24.28 21.96 30.62
C TYR A 38 -23.47 20.95 29.81
N SER A 39 -23.60 19.65 30.10
CA SER A 39 -22.90 18.62 29.32
C SER A 39 -23.44 18.51 27.90
N ASP A 40 -24.76 18.67 27.69
CA ASP A 40 -25.36 18.72 26.36
C ASP A 40 -24.96 19.97 25.56
N ILE A 41 -24.98 21.16 26.19
CA ILE A 41 -24.49 22.40 25.57
C ILE A 41 -23.03 22.23 25.12
N LEU A 42 -22.18 21.69 25.99
CA LEU A 42 -20.76 21.45 25.71
C LEU A 42 -20.58 20.55 24.48
N LEU A 43 -21.29 19.42 24.42
CA LEU A 43 -21.19 18.47 23.31
C LEU A 43 -21.65 19.10 21.99
N LYS A 44 -22.74 19.87 22.01
CA LYS A 44 -23.25 20.59 20.84
C LYS A 44 -22.29 21.69 20.37
N MET A 45 -21.67 22.42 21.29
CA MET A 45 -20.62 23.40 20.99
C MET A 45 -19.41 22.72 20.34
N TYR A 46 -18.95 21.60 20.88
CA TYR A 46 -17.88 20.82 20.26
C TYR A 46 -18.23 20.41 18.82
N LEU A 47 -19.42 19.85 18.57
CA LEU A 47 -19.85 19.47 17.21
C LEU A 47 -19.87 20.65 16.23
N LYS A 48 -20.24 21.85 16.67
CA LYS A 48 -20.23 23.04 15.82
C LYS A 48 -18.82 23.58 15.57
N SER A 49 -17.95 23.49 16.56
CA SER A 49 -16.54 23.88 16.41
C SER A 49 -15.78 23.00 15.41
N LEU A 50 -16.26 21.79 15.11
CA LEU A 50 -15.67 20.89 14.11
C LEU A 50 -15.56 21.51 12.72
N GLN A 51 -16.49 22.39 12.36
CA GLN A 51 -16.47 23.06 11.06
C GLN A 51 -15.37 24.13 10.97
N GLY A 52 -14.95 24.68 12.12
CA GLY A 52 -13.97 25.76 12.25
C GLY A 52 -12.68 25.34 12.95
N ASN A 53 -12.30 24.04 12.87
CA ASN A 53 -11.08 23.50 13.50
C ASN A 53 -10.95 23.82 15.00
N GLY A 54 -12.07 23.81 15.73
CA GLY A 54 -12.11 24.10 17.16
C GLY A 54 -12.52 25.52 17.51
N ALA A 55 -12.54 26.44 16.55
CA ALA A 55 -13.12 27.76 16.72
C ALA A 55 -14.63 27.72 16.43
N LEU A 56 -15.42 28.29 17.32
CA LEU A 56 -16.84 28.52 17.11
C LEU A 56 -17.03 29.72 16.18
N LEU A 57 -17.08 29.43 14.88
CA LEU A 57 -17.31 30.41 13.82
C LEU A 57 -18.55 30.08 12.98
N PHE A 58 -19.47 31.03 12.86
CA PHE A 58 -20.56 30.96 11.90
C PHE A 58 -20.02 31.14 10.49
N LYS A 59 -20.29 30.15 9.62
CA LYS A 59 -19.78 30.08 8.25
C LYS A 59 -18.27 30.33 8.14
N ASN A 60 -17.50 29.94 9.17
CA ASN A 60 -16.05 30.12 9.25
C ASN A 60 -15.59 31.60 9.13
N ARG A 61 -16.42 32.57 9.51
CA ARG A 61 -16.12 34.02 9.40
C ARG A 61 -16.51 34.85 10.61
N ILE A 62 -17.65 34.55 11.23
CA ILE A 62 -18.20 35.38 12.32
C ILE A 62 -18.12 34.58 13.62
N PRO A 63 -17.45 35.08 14.67
CA PRO A 63 -17.48 34.47 16.00
C PRO A 63 -18.91 34.27 16.52
N TYR A 64 -19.22 33.09 17.05
CA TYR A 64 -20.53 32.86 17.65
C TYR A 64 -20.68 33.66 18.95
N LYS A 65 -21.72 34.49 18.99
CA LYS A 65 -22.19 35.15 20.22
C LYS A 65 -23.10 34.21 21.02
N ALA A 66 -23.28 34.49 22.32
CA ALA A 66 -24.14 33.68 23.19
C ALA A 66 -25.58 33.53 22.67
N GLU A 67 -26.14 34.56 22.05
CA GLU A 67 -27.48 34.53 21.42
C GLU A 67 -27.55 33.54 20.25
N MET A 68 -26.52 33.53 19.41
CA MET A 68 -26.43 32.62 18.27
C MET A 68 -26.22 31.18 18.73
N LEU A 69 -25.45 30.97 19.79
CA LEU A 69 -25.24 29.66 20.40
C LEU A 69 -26.53 29.13 21.00
N ALA A 70 -27.32 29.96 21.69
CA ALA A 70 -28.62 29.56 22.23
C ALA A 70 -29.56 28.99 21.15
N THR A 71 -29.67 29.66 20.00
CA THR A 71 -30.46 29.14 18.88
C THR A 71 -29.91 27.83 18.33
N VAL A 72 -28.58 27.70 18.27
CA VAL A 72 -27.92 26.53 17.71
C VAL A 72 -27.97 25.32 18.63
N THR A 73 -27.84 25.53 19.93
CA THR A 73 -27.85 24.47 20.94
C THR A 73 -29.26 24.12 21.42
N ASN A 74 -30.25 24.93 21.06
CA ASN A 74 -31.65 24.83 21.48
C ASN A 74 -31.81 24.94 23.01
N HIS A 75 -31.09 25.90 23.59
CA HIS A 75 -31.11 26.21 25.02
C HIS A 75 -31.36 27.71 25.21
N SER A 76 -31.75 28.13 26.42
CA SER A 76 -31.98 29.54 26.70
C SER A 76 -30.67 30.33 26.67
N VAL A 77 -30.78 31.63 26.33
CA VAL A 77 -29.62 32.53 26.31
C VAL A 77 -28.96 32.63 27.70
N GLY A 78 -29.75 32.52 28.77
CA GLY A 78 -29.24 32.52 30.15
C GLY A 78 -28.36 31.30 30.45
N GLU A 79 -28.84 30.11 30.11
CA GLU A 79 -28.10 28.85 30.30
C GLU A 79 -26.80 28.84 29.51
N VAL A 80 -26.81 29.32 28.27
CA VAL A 80 -25.61 29.34 27.43
C VAL A 80 -24.58 30.34 27.94
N LYS A 81 -25.01 31.51 28.44
CA LYS A 81 -24.08 32.48 29.06
C LYS A 81 -23.41 31.89 30.31
N ASP A 82 -24.21 31.31 31.20
CA ASP A 82 -23.72 30.66 32.41
C ASP A 82 -22.81 29.45 32.10
N ALA A 83 -23.17 28.67 31.06
CA ALA A 83 -22.34 27.58 30.57
C ALA A 83 -20.96 28.07 30.10
N ILE A 84 -20.91 29.14 29.30
CA ILE A 84 -19.65 29.71 28.80
C ILE A 84 -18.75 30.18 29.96
N GLU A 85 -19.32 30.82 30.97
CA GLU A 85 -18.57 31.24 32.16
C GLU A 85 -17.98 30.05 32.93
N LYS A 86 -18.78 28.99 33.12
CA LYS A 86 -18.33 27.74 33.76
C LYS A 86 -17.28 27.02 32.94
N PHE A 87 -17.44 26.92 31.63
CA PHE A 87 -16.46 26.27 30.75
C PHE A 87 -15.14 27.03 30.72
N LYS A 88 -15.19 28.37 30.80
CA LYS A 88 -14.00 29.20 30.95
C LYS A 88 -13.31 28.94 32.29
N ALA A 89 -14.06 28.87 33.39
CA ALA A 89 -13.51 28.58 34.71
C ALA A 89 -12.86 27.19 34.81
N LEU A 90 -13.40 26.20 34.11
CA LEU A 90 -12.87 24.84 34.04
C LEU A 90 -11.78 24.65 32.96
N GLY A 91 -11.45 25.68 32.18
CA GLY A 91 -10.43 25.61 31.13
C GLY A 91 -10.82 24.78 29.89
N LEU A 92 -12.09 24.39 29.78
CA LEU A 92 -12.63 23.65 28.63
C LEU A 92 -12.73 24.53 27.38
N VAL A 93 -12.88 25.84 27.59
CA VAL A 93 -13.10 26.85 26.55
C VAL A 93 -12.21 28.07 26.81
N GLU A 94 -11.59 28.57 25.74
CA GLU A 94 -10.81 29.80 25.74
C GLU A 94 -11.52 30.87 24.89
N VAL A 95 -11.65 32.08 25.42
CA VAL A 95 -12.18 33.22 24.66
C VAL A 95 -10.99 34.08 24.26
N LEU A 96 -10.75 34.15 22.95
CA LEU A 96 -9.67 34.92 22.35
C LEU A 96 -9.98 36.43 22.37
N ASP A 97 -8.95 37.26 22.14
CA ASP A 97 -9.06 38.73 22.13
C ASP A 97 -10.02 39.26 21.05
N ASP A 98 -10.23 38.49 19.98
CA ASP A 98 -11.17 38.78 18.90
C ASP A 98 -12.62 38.38 19.23
N GLY A 99 -12.86 37.84 20.43
CA GLY A 99 -14.15 37.34 20.89
C GLY A 99 -14.51 35.97 20.32
N ALA A 100 -13.60 35.28 19.63
CA ALA A 100 -13.80 33.91 19.20
C ALA A 100 -13.67 32.93 20.37
N ILE A 101 -14.64 32.03 20.45
CA ILE A 101 -14.68 30.98 21.47
C ILE A 101 -13.99 29.74 20.88
N PHE A 102 -12.90 29.32 21.50
CA PHE A 102 -12.11 28.16 21.10
C PHE A 102 -12.31 27.00 22.08
N MET A 103 -12.53 25.80 21.53
CA MET A 103 -12.72 24.57 22.29
C MET A 103 -11.38 23.85 22.45
N ASN A 104 -10.78 23.84 23.65
CA ASN A 104 -9.41 23.35 23.86
C ASN A 104 -9.24 21.85 23.54
N ASP A 105 -10.16 21.03 24.03
CA ASP A 105 -10.03 19.56 23.91
C ASP A 105 -10.56 18.98 22.60
N ILE A 106 -11.05 19.82 21.68
CA ILE A 106 -11.65 19.33 20.42
C ILE A 106 -10.69 18.48 19.60
N GLN A 107 -9.38 18.78 19.64
CA GLN A 107 -8.36 18.03 18.91
C GLN A 107 -8.19 16.60 19.45
N LEU A 108 -8.49 16.37 20.73
CA LEU A 108 -8.50 15.02 21.33
C LEU A 108 -9.67 14.19 20.83
N PHE A 109 -10.79 14.84 20.51
CA PHE A 109 -12.00 14.18 20.02
C PHE A 109 -12.08 14.06 18.49
N VAL A 110 -11.19 14.76 17.76
CA VAL A 110 -11.12 14.77 16.28
C VAL A 110 -9.80 14.14 15.84
N GLY A 111 -9.81 12.83 15.63
CA GLY A 111 -8.58 12.08 15.39
C GLY A 111 -7.91 12.35 14.04
N LYS A 112 -6.64 12.79 14.09
CA LYS A 112 -5.50 12.04 13.51
C LYS A 112 -4.60 11.40 14.58
N SER A 113 -5.03 11.32 15.85
CA SER A 113 -4.30 10.55 16.84
C SER A 113 -4.64 9.06 16.69
N SER A 114 -3.66 8.27 16.25
CA SER A 114 -3.70 6.85 16.62
C SER A 114 -3.57 6.81 18.14
N THR A 115 -4.34 5.94 18.79
CA THR A 115 -4.33 5.78 20.26
C THR A 115 -2.90 5.56 20.81
N GLU A 116 -1.99 5.08 19.97
CA GLU A 116 -0.56 4.94 20.28
C GLU A 116 0.17 6.29 20.38
N ALA A 117 -0.14 7.26 19.51
CA ALA A 117 0.49 8.58 19.50
C ALA A 117 0.16 9.37 20.78
N GLU A 118 -1.07 9.28 21.28
CA GLU A 118 -1.47 9.85 22.57
C GLU A 118 -0.83 9.13 23.75
N ARG A 119 -0.76 7.79 23.72
CA ARG A 119 -0.06 7.00 24.76
C ARG A 119 1.43 7.37 24.83
N VAL A 120 2.06 7.56 23.67
CA VAL A 120 3.46 7.99 23.54
C VAL A 120 3.63 9.44 24.00
N LYS A 121 2.70 10.36 23.69
CA LYS A 121 2.75 11.75 24.18
C LYS A 121 2.61 11.81 25.70
N ALA A 122 1.61 11.15 26.27
CA ALA A 122 1.39 11.11 27.72
C ALA A 122 2.56 10.45 28.48
N TYR A 123 3.16 9.38 27.94
CA TYR A 123 4.37 8.78 28.50
C TYR A 123 5.57 9.74 28.44
N ARG A 124 5.73 10.48 27.34
CA ARG A 124 6.78 11.49 27.18
C ARG A 124 6.58 12.69 28.10
N ASP A 125 5.34 13.15 28.30
CA ASP A 125 5.03 14.26 29.19
C ASP A 125 5.27 13.87 30.66
N LYS A 126 4.94 12.63 31.04
CA LYS A 126 5.35 12.05 32.34
C LYS A 126 6.87 11.95 32.49
N LEU A 127 7.60 11.63 31.42
CA LEU A 127 9.07 11.58 31.47
C LEU A 127 9.70 12.98 31.55
N LYS A 128 9.12 13.98 30.88
CA LYS A 128 9.59 15.38 30.95
C LYS A 128 9.36 15.99 32.33
N SER A 129 8.24 15.67 32.99
CA SER A 129 7.97 16.15 34.35
C SER A 129 8.85 15.46 35.40
N VAL A 130 9.20 14.19 35.19
CA VAL A 130 10.02 13.39 36.12
C VAL A 130 11.53 13.56 35.89
N LYS A 131 11.97 13.78 34.64
CA LYS A 131 13.38 14.00 34.28
C LYS A 131 13.49 15.34 33.57
N LYS A 132 14.07 16.34 34.24
CA LYS A 132 14.50 17.62 33.68
C LYS A 132 15.62 17.39 32.65
N ILE A 133 15.29 16.83 31.49
CA ILE A 133 16.21 16.56 30.40
C ILE A 133 15.63 17.18 29.12
N GLU A 134 16.18 18.33 28.77
CA GLU A 134 15.96 19.03 27.50
C GLU A 134 16.78 18.35 26.40
N SER A 135 16.25 17.29 25.79
CA SER A 135 16.52 16.89 24.39
C SER A 135 16.18 15.42 24.16
N VAL A 136 15.03 15.18 23.55
CA VAL A 136 14.77 13.91 22.86
C VAL A 136 14.51 14.27 21.41
N GLN A 137 15.44 13.89 20.52
CA GLN A 137 15.38 14.19 19.10
C GLN A 137 14.14 13.56 18.44
N MET A 138 13.43 14.35 17.63
CA MET A 138 12.25 13.94 16.85
C MET A 138 12.65 13.18 15.59
N TYR A 139 11.88 12.16 15.25
CA TYR A 139 11.68 11.76 13.85
C TYR A 139 10.36 12.38 13.41
N ASP A 140 10.44 13.48 12.67
CA ASP A 140 9.31 14.06 11.96
C ASP A 140 9.08 13.25 10.68
N LYS A 141 8.16 12.30 10.75
CA LYS A 141 7.54 11.74 9.56
C LYS A 141 6.03 11.69 9.81
N SER A 142 5.40 12.81 9.47
CA SER A 142 3.96 12.91 9.23
C SER A 142 3.44 11.68 8.49
N THR A 143 2.50 10.97 9.11
CA THR A 143 1.80 9.84 8.50
C THR A 143 0.80 10.39 7.48
N PRO A 144 0.81 9.94 6.21
CA PRO A 144 -0.08 10.49 5.18
C PRO A 144 -1.56 10.25 5.50
N GLU A 145 -2.38 11.21 5.08
CA GLU A 145 -3.84 11.21 5.21
C GLU A 145 -4.50 9.98 4.58
N ILE A 146 -5.23 9.27 5.43
CA ILE A 146 -6.50 8.57 5.24
C ILE A 146 -6.88 8.28 3.77
N ARG A 147 -6.71 7.02 3.35
CA ARG A 147 -7.46 6.43 2.23
C ARG A 147 -8.42 5.36 2.79
N ASP A 148 -9.70 5.68 2.78
CA ASP A 148 -10.90 4.83 2.87
C ASP A 148 -10.85 3.51 3.66
N LYS A 149 -11.20 3.58 4.95
CA LYS A 149 -11.39 2.44 5.87
C LYS A 149 -12.71 1.64 5.67
N ARG A 150 -13.26 1.57 4.45
CA ARG A 150 -14.51 0.80 4.22
C ARG A 150 -14.29 -0.72 4.20
N LEU A 151 -13.06 -1.21 4.26
CA LEU A 151 -12.74 -2.65 4.23
C LEU A 151 -12.37 -3.27 5.60
N GLU A 152 -12.27 -2.49 6.69
CA GLU A 152 -11.76 -2.98 7.98
C GLU A 152 -12.83 -3.51 8.97
N ILE A 153 -14.11 -3.61 8.58
CA ILE A 153 -15.16 -4.07 9.51
C ILE A 153 -15.25 -5.61 9.61
N ARG A 154 -14.55 -6.38 8.76
CA ARG A 154 -14.63 -7.85 8.82
C ARG A 154 -13.66 -8.53 9.81
N ASP A 155 -12.69 -7.82 10.37
CA ASP A 155 -11.60 -8.43 11.16
C ASP A 155 -11.58 -8.06 12.66
N LYS A 156 -12.70 -7.60 13.23
CA LYS A 156 -12.77 -7.21 14.66
C LYS A 156 -13.41 -8.26 15.59
N ASN A 157 -13.34 -9.55 15.25
CA ASN A 157 -13.82 -10.62 16.14
C ASN A 157 -12.72 -11.64 16.48
N LYS A 158 -11.56 -11.15 16.93
CA LYS A 158 -10.42 -12.02 17.34
C LYS A 158 -9.63 -11.54 18.56
N ASN A 159 -10.23 -10.77 19.47
CA ASN A 159 -9.54 -10.33 20.69
C ASN A 159 -10.04 -11.04 21.96
N ASN A 160 -10.22 -12.35 21.86
CA ASN A 160 -10.12 -13.28 22.99
C ASN A 160 -9.33 -14.49 22.48
N SER A 161 -8.02 -14.37 22.36
CA SER A 161 -7.15 -15.51 22.10
C SER A 161 -5.90 -15.38 22.98
N PRO A 162 -5.54 -16.42 23.75
CA PRO A 162 -4.40 -16.39 24.66
C PRO A 162 -3.12 -16.13 23.86
N HIS A 163 -2.12 -15.54 24.51
CA HIS A 163 -0.79 -15.27 23.97
C HIS A 163 -0.25 -16.52 23.23
N SER A 164 -0.46 -16.59 21.91
CA SER A 164 0.13 -17.59 21.06
C SER A 164 1.58 -17.16 20.88
N ASP A 165 2.50 -17.95 21.42
CA ASP A 165 3.91 -17.86 21.05
C ASP A 165 4.02 -17.79 19.53
N LYS A 166 4.78 -16.81 19.04
CA LYS A 166 5.02 -16.69 17.60
C LYS A 166 5.71 -17.97 17.15
N PRO A 167 5.21 -18.66 16.11
CA PRO A 167 5.86 -19.87 15.62
C PRO A 167 7.31 -19.54 15.23
N LYS A 168 8.25 -20.32 15.78
CA LYS A 168 9.66 -20.32 15.39
C LYS A 168 9.83 -21.40 14.34
N TYR A 169 10.52 -21.08 13.27
CA TYR A 169 10.76 -21.98 12.16
C TYR A 169 12.18 -22.56 12.27
N GLY A 170 12.28 -23.87 12.17
CA GLY A 170 13.55 -24.59 12.10
C GLY A 170 14.16 -24.57 10.69
N PRO A 171 15.44 -24.93 10.55
CA PRO A 171 16.10 -25.08 9.26
C PRO A 171 15.39 -26.01 8.26
N ASP A 172 14.70 -27.04 8.77
CA ASP A 172 14.03 -28.06 7.96
C ASP A 172 12.61 -27.67 7.53
N ASP A 173 12.10 -26.53 8.00
CA ASP A 173 10.76 -26.07 7.62
C ASP A 173 10.78 -25.50 6.19
N ARG A 174 9.88 -25.99 5.34
CA ARG A 174 9.63 -25.46 3.97
C ARG A 174 9.57 -23.92 3.89
N PRO A 175 8.82 -23.20 4.75
CA PRO A 175 8.80 -21.74 4.70
C PRO A 175 10.16 -21.08 5.01
N TYR A 176 10.98 -21.72 5.84
CA TYR A 176 12.30 -21.22 6.19
C TYR A 176 13.33 -21.51 5.08
N GLN A 177 13.23 -22.67 4.42
CA GLN A 177 14.03 -23.01 3.25
C GLN A 177 13.82 -22.02 2.11
N ILE A 178 12.56 -21.68 1.78
CA ILE A 178 12.26 -20.69 0.74
C ILE A 178 12.77 -19.29 1.15
N ALA A 179 12.69 -18.94 2.44
CA ALA A 179 13.24 -17.68 2.94
C ALA A 179 14.77 -17.62 2.77
N GLN A 180 15.47 -18.72 3.04
CA GLN A 180 16.91 -18.84 2.83
C GLN A 180 17.25 -18.79 1.34
N HIS A 181 16.49 -19.49 0.50
CA HIS A 181 16.69 -19.49 -0.95
C HIS A 181 16.56 -18.08 -1.53
N LEU A 182 15.50 -17.35 -1.17
CA LEU A 182 15.31 -15.95 -1.56
C LEU A 182 16.48 -15.06 -1.09
N LEU A 183 16.94 -15.25 0.16
CA LEU A 183 18.06 -14.46 0.68
C LEU A 183 19.37 -14.73 -0.09
N GLY A 184 19.64 -15.98 -0.45
CA GLY A 184 20.81 -16.35 -1.26
C GLY A 184 20.80 -15.63 -2.61
N LYS A 185 19.68 -15.71 -3.33
CA LYS A 185 19.52 -15.05 -4.63
C LYS A 185 19.59 -13.52 -4.54
N ILE A 186 19.13 -12.91 -3.44
CA ILE A 186 19.24 -11.46 -3.24
C ILE A 186 20.71 -11.07 -3.01
N ARG A 187 21.47 -11.89 -2.28
CA ARG A 187 22.90 -11.64 -2.02
C ARG A 187 23.75 -11.74 -3.27
N ASP A 188 23.43 -12.67 -4.16
CA ASP A 188 24.13 -12.81 -5.45
C ASP A 188 24.00 -11.52 -6.30
N ASN A 189 22.83 -10.88 -6.26
CA ASN A 189 22.57 -9.67 -7.04
C ASN A 189 22.95 -8.36 -6.29
N ASN A 190 22.90 -8.36 -4.96
CA ASN A 190 23.26 -7.21 -4.12
C ASN A 190 24.02 -7.65 -2.85
N PRO A 191 25.37 -7.60 -2.87
CA PRO A 191 26.19 -8.08 -1.76
C PRO A 191 26.11 -7.21 -0.49
N ASP A 192 25.70 -5.93 -0.61
CA ASP A 192 25.56 -4.99 0.53
C ASP A 192 24.18 -5.04 1.20
N PHE A 193 23.34 -6.00 0.84
CA PHE A 193 21.99 -6.09 1.41
C PHE A 193 22.01 -6.48 2.90
N LYS A 194 21.56 -5.56 3.76
CA LYS A 194 21.49 -5.75 5.21
C LYS A 194 20.60 -6.94 5.57
N GLN A 195 21.14 -7.91 6.31
CA GLN A 195 20.44 -9.12 6.71
C GLN A 195 19.20 -8.79 7.55
N LEU A 196 18.03 -9.13 7.02
CA LEU A 196 16.75 -9.04 7.71
C LEU A 196 16.45 -10.34 8.46
N ASN A 197 15.53 -10.31 9.42
CA ASN A 197 15.21 -11.47 10.25
C ASN A 197 14.50 -12.57 9.44
N LEU A 198 15.19 -13.69 9.18
CA LEU A 198 14.68 -14.83 8.40
C LEU A 198 13.39 -15.42 8.99
N GLN A 199 13.20 -15.35 10.32
CA GLN A 199 11.99 -15.86 10.97
C GLN A 199 10.75 -15.07 10.55
N HIS A 200 10.90 -13.76 10.29
CA HIS A 200 9.80 -12.96 9.77
C HIS A 200 9.48 -13.33 8.32
N TRP A 201 10.48 -13.60 7.50
CA TRP A 201 10.26 -14.01 6.10
C TRP A 201 9.62 -15.38 6.01
N ALA A 202 10.06 -16.33 6.84
CA ALA A 202 9.44 -17.65 6.95
C ALA A 202 7.97 -17.54 7.37
N ASN A 203 7.65 -16.64 8.32
CA ASN A 203 6.25 -16.39 8.69
C ASN A 203 5.44 -15.79 7.53
N ASP A 204 6.01 -14.85 6.77
CA ASP A 204 5.32 -14.28 5.60
C ASP A 204 5.05 -15.33 4.52
N ILE A 205 5.99 -16.25 4.30
CA ILE A 205 5.86 -17.37 3.34
C ILE A 205 4.82 -18.39 3.83
N ARG A 206 4.85 -18.76 5.11
CA ARG A 206 3.80 -19.59 5.71
C ARG A 206 2.43 -18.93 5.53
N LEU A 207 2.32 -17.63 5.80
CA LEU A 207 1.06 -16.91 5.62
C LEU A 207 0.62 -16.87 4.15
N ALA A 208 1.55 -16.85 3.19
CA ALA A 208 1.22 -16.98 1.76
C ALA A 208 0.63 -18.36 1.44
N HIS A 209 1.10 -19.42 2.11
CA HIS A 209 0.54 -20.75 1.99
C HIS A 209 -0.83 -20.87 2.69
N ASP A 210 -0.88 -20.59 3.98
CA ASP A 210 -2.07 -20.84 4.80
C ASP A 210 -3.25 -19.92 4.46
N ARG A 211 -2.98 -18.63 4.28
CA ARG A 211 -4.04 -17.63 4.06
C ARG A 211 -4.35 -17.45 2.59
N ASP A 212 -3.31 -17.35 1.77
CA ASP A 212 -3.45 -17.03 0.36
C ASP A 212 -3.53 -18.32 -0.51
N LYS A 213 -3.48 -19.51 0.12
CA LYS A 213 -3.61 -20.84 -0.49
C LYS A 213 -2.62 -21.08 -1.63
N ARG A 214 -1.41 -20.55 -1.48
CA ARG A 214 -0.33 -20.69 -2.48
C ARG A 214 0.54 -21.87 -2.13
N ASP A 215 0.77 -22.72 -3.11
CA ASP A 215 1.63 -23.87 -2.93
C ASP A 215 3.09 -23.46 -2.69
N TYR A 216 3.81 -24.20 -1.83
CA TYR A 216 5.20 -23.91 -1.52
C TYR A 216 6.10 -24.03 -2.75
N ASP A 217 5.86 -25.02 -3.62
CA ASP A 217 6.67 -25.22 -4.82
C ASP A 217 6.44 -24.07 -5.82
N LYS A 218 5.22 -23.52 -5.88
CA LYS A 218 4.94 -22.33 -6.70
C LYS A 218 5.61 -21.07 -6.15
N LEU A 219 5.71 -20.94 -4.83
CA LEU A 219 6.42 -19.83 -4.20
C LEU A 219 7.92 -19.90 -4.47
N ASP A 220 8.51 -21.09 -4.41
CA ASP A 220 9.93 -21.31 -4.68
C ASP A 220 10.28 -21.02 -6.15
N ASN A 221 9.50 -21.55 -7.10
CA ASN A 221 9.66 -21.22 -8.53
C ASN A 221 9.49 -19.72 -8.81
N MET A 222 8.63 -19.04 -8.05
CA MET A 222 8.44 -17.60 -8.18
C MET A 222 9.66 -16.81 -7.68
N VAL A 223 10.36 -17.31 -6.66
CA VAL A 223 11.62 -16.72 -6.18
C VAL A 223 12.67 -16.75 -7.30
N ASP A 224 12.85 -17.90 -7.95
CA ASP A 224 13.78 -17.99 -9.08
C ASP A 224 13.38 -17.06 -10.23
N TRP A 225 12.10 -17.00 -10.56
CA TRP A 225 11.62 -16.12 -11.63
C TRP A 225 11.81 -14.63 -11.30
N CYS A 226 11.51 -14.19 -10.08
CA CYS A 226 11.61 -12.78 -9.73
C CYS A 226 13.06 -12.31 -9.62
N GLN A 227 13.98 -13.19 -9.25
CA GLN A 227 15.41 -12.87 -9.13
C GLN A 227 16.16 -12.90 -10.45
N ASN A 228 15.66 -13.63 -11.46
CA ASN A 228 16.19 -13.62 -12.83
C ASN A 228 15.71 -12.43 -13.66
N ASP A 229 14.72 -11.67 -13.18
CA ASP A 229 14.15 -10.54 -13.90
C ASP A 229 14.64 -9.21 -13.34
N ASP A 230 15.28 -8.40 -14.19
CA ASP A 230 15.88 -7.10 -13.81
C ASP A 230 14.91 -6.12 -13.16
N PHE A 231 13.64 -6.15 -13.57
CA PHE A 231 12.63 -5.30 -12.98
C PHE A 231 12.19 -5.83 -11.61
N TRP A 232 11.98 -7.14 -11.49
CA TRP A 232 11.44 -7.72 -10.26
C TRP A 232 12.48 -7.93 -9.16
N GLN A 233 13.75 -8.18 -9.48
CA GLN A 233 14.80 -8.34 -8.48
C GLN A 233 14.98 -7.09 -7.60
N ALA A 234 14.85 -5.89 -8.18
CA ALA A 234 14.91 -4.62 -7.44
C ALA A 234 13.66 -4.39 -6.56
N ASN A 235 12.52 -4.98 -6.95
CA ASN A 235 11.25 -4.80 -6.27
C ASN A 235 11.04 -5.81 -5.14
N ILE A 236 11.52 -7.05 -5.28
CA ILE A 236 11.28 -8.15 -4.33
C ILE A 236 12.49 -8.34 -3.40
N LEU A 237 12.58 -7.45 -2.41
CA LEU A 237 13.68 -7.45 -1.42
C LEU A 237 13.31 -8.10 -0.07
N SER A 238 12.14 -8.73 0.04
CA SER A 238 11.72 -9.41 1.27
C SER A 238 10.58 -10.41 1.04
N GLY A 239 10.45 -11.38 1.95
CA GLY A 239 9.35 -12.37 1.94
C GLY A 239 7.95 -11.72 1.95
N LYS A 240 7.78 -10.62 2.69
CA LYS A 240 6.54 -9.83 2.64
C LYS A 240 6.24 -9.27 1.25
N LYS A 241 7.23 -8.70 0.57
CA LYS A 241 7.03 -8.13 -0.77
C LYS A 241 6.73 -9.23 -1.80
N LEU A 242 7.40 -10.38 -1.69
CA LEU A 242 7.11 -11.56 -2.51
C LEU A 242 5.63 -11.94 -2.38
N ARG A 243 5.13 -12.06 -1.15
CA ARG A 243 3.72 -12.36 -0.89
C ARG A 243 2.76 -11.30 -1.44
N ASP A 244 3.01 -10.03 -1.13
CA ASP A 244 2.13 -8.91 -1.50
C ASP A 244 2.05 -8.72 -3.04
N LYS A 245 3.13 -9.05 -3.76
CA LYS A 245 3.23 -8.85 -5.22
C LYS A 245 3.05 -10.12 -6.06
N TYR A 246 2.92 -11.29 -5.44
CA TYR A 246 2.81 -12.57 -6.12
C TYR A 246 1.73 -12.62 -7.22
N ASP A 247 0.54 -12.06 -7.00
CA ASP A 247 -0.53 -12.11 -8.02
C ASP A 247 -0.12 -11.33 -9.28
N ARG A 248 0.58 -10.22 -9.10
CA ARG A 248 1.12 -9.42 -10.19
C ARG A 248 2.28 -10.13 -10.87
N LEU A 249 3.18 -10.74 -10.08
CA LEU A 249 4.28 -11.57 -10.60
C LEU A 249 3.73 -12.71 -11.45
N ALA A 250 2.74 -13.45 -10.94
CA ALA A 250 2.11 -14.57 -11.66
C ALA A 250 1.41 -14.12 -12.94
N ALA A 251 0.72 -12.97 -12.93
CA ALA A 251 0.09 -12.42 -14.12
C ALA A 251 1.13 -12.04 -15.19
N GLU A 252 2.24 -11.43 -14.79
CA GLU A 252 3.30 -11.03 -15.70
C GLU A 252 4.11 -12.22 -16.23
N ALA A 253 4.45 -13.18 -15.36
CA ALA A 253 5.09 -14.43 -15.76
C ALA A 253 4.23 -15.18 -16.80
N ASN A 254 2.92 -15.29 -16.56
CA ASN A 254 1.99 -15.89 -17.50
C ASN A 254 1.88 -15.09 -18.81
N ARG A 255 1.94 -13.75 -18.75
CA ARG A 255 1.95 -12.91 -19.94
C ARG A 255 3.21 -13.13 -20.78
N LYS A 256 4.40 -13.14 -20.15
CA LYS A 256 5.67 -13.42 -20.84
C LYS A 256 5.68 -14.83 -21.44
N PHE A 257 5.16 -15.82 -20.72
CA PHE A 257 5.01 -17.19 -21.23
C PHE A 257 4.07 -17.25 -22.45
N LYS A 258 2.92 -16.59 -22.40
CA LYS A 258 1.98 -16.51 -23.53
C LYS A 258 2.58 -15.76 -24.73
N ALA A 259 3.29 -14.66 -24.50
CA ALA A 259 3.98 -13.92 -25.55
C ALA A 259 5.04 -14.79 -26.24
N ASN A 260 5.86 -15.50 -25.48
CA ASN A 260 6.88 -16.39 -26.02
C ASN A 260 6.27 -17.57 -26.81
N LYS A 261 5.06 -18.03 -26.43
CA LYS A 261 4.32 -19.05 -27.18
C LYS A 261 3.75 -18.54 -28.51
N GLN A 262 3.37 -17.26 -28.60
CA GLN A 262 2.82 -16.67 -29.83
C GLN A 262 3.87 -16.40 -30.90
N VAL A 263 5.12 -16.10 -30.53
CA VAL A 263 6.23 -15.85 -31.47
C VAL A 263 6.62 -17.12 -32.25
N ARG A 264 6.21 -18.31 -31.80
CA ARG A 264 6.29 -19.54 -32.59
C ARG A 264 5.11 -19.65 -33.57
N THR A 265 4.86 -18.61 -34.37
CA THR A 265 4.09 -18.75 -35.61
C THR A 265 4.83 -19.78 -36.46
N LYS A 266 4.22 -20.95 -36.71
CA LYS A 266 4.72 -21.88 -37.73
C LYS A 266 4.75 -21.10 -39.03
N GLU A 267 5.94 -20.79 -39.54
CA GLU A 267 6.10 -20.25 -40.88
C GLU A 267 5.44 -21.24 -41.84
N THR A 268 4.28 -20.88 -42.37
CA THR A 268 3.69 -21.62 -43.47
C THR A 268 4.48 -21.25 -44.71
N LEU A 269 4.97 -22.26 -45.43
CA LEU A 269 5.71 -22.07 -46.66
C LEU A 269 4.92 -21.11 -47.58
N PRO A 270 5.57 -20.07 -48.16
CA PRO A 270 4.92 -19.12 -49.03
C PRO A 270 4.23 -19.79 -50.23
N ASP A 271 3.19 -19.18 -50.79
CA ASP A 271 2.38 -19.76 -51.88
C ASP A 271 3.24 -20.26 -53.06
N TRP A 272 4.29 -19.51 -53.43
CA TRP A 272 5.23 -19.86 -54.50
C TRP A 272 6.09 -21.11 -54.21
N ALA A 273 6.23 -21.51 -52.95
CA ALA A 273 6.95 -22.72 -52.53
C ALA A 273 6.03 -23.95 -52.50
N THR A 274 4.72 -23.77 -52.47
CA THR A 274 3.70 -24.81 -52.59
C THR A 274 3.20 -25.03 -54.01
N GLU A 275 3.36 -24.05 -54.90
CA GLU A 275 3.07 -24.20 -56.32
C GLU A 275 4.13 -25.06 -57.01
N GLN A 276 3.72 -26.15 -57.66
CA GLN A 276 4.63 -26.89 -58.55
C GLN A 276 5.05 -25.96 -59.68
N ALA A 277 6.37 -25.72 -59.81
CA ALA A 277 6.94 -24.83 -60.81
C ALA A 277 6.31 -25.07 -62.19
N PRO A 278 5.93 -24.02 -62.95
CA PRO A 278 5.41 -24.18 -64.30
C PRO A 278 6.43 -24.97 -65.09
N THR A 279 6.01 -26.11 -65.65
CA THR A 279 6.87 -27.02 -66.40
C THR A 279 7.39 -26.28 -67.62
N ALA A 280 8.55 -25.65 -67.48
CA ALA A 280 9.32 -25.16 -68.61
C ALA A 280 9.54 -26.35 -69.54
N THR A 281 8.94 -26.31 -70.73
CA THR A 281 9.17 -27.30 -71.77
C THR A 281 10.66 -27.28 -72.07
N LYS A 282 11.39 -28.27 -71.57
CA LYS A 282 12.83 -28.43 -71.83
C LYS A 282 13.00 -28.54 -73.35
N LYS A 283 13.44 -27.46 -74.01
CA LYS A 283 13.92 -27.52 -75.40
C LYS A 283 15.07 -28.53 -75.43
N LYS A 284 14.82 -29.73 -75.96
CA LYS A 284 15.84 -30.75 -76.13
C LYS A 284 16.91 -30.22 -77.09
N LEU A 285 18.16 -30.28 -76.68
CA LEU A 285 19.31 -29.85 -77.46
C LEU A 285 19.37 -30.69 -78.74
N THR A 286 19.44 -30.03 -79.91
CA THR A 286 19.46 -30.73 -81.21
C THR A 286 20.70 -31.64 -81.32
N PRO A 287 20.64 -32.74 -82.10
CA PRO A 287 21.77 -33.66 -82.24
C PRO A 287 23.07 -32.96 -82.66
N GLU A 288 22.97 -31.91 -83.47
CA GLU A 288 24.09 -31.09 -83.92
C GLU A 288 24.73 -30.30 -82.77
N GLN A 289 23.91 -29.72 -81.90
CA GLN A 289 24.39 -29.02 -80.70
C GLN A 289 25.02 -30.00 -79.68
N GLN A 290 24.51 -31.24 -79.58
CA GLN A 290 25.13 -32.27 -78.75
C GLN A 290 26.49 -32.73 -79.30
N ALA A 291 26.61 -32.86 -80.62
CA ALA A 291 27.87 -33.19 -81.29
C ALA A 291 28.90 -32.07 -81.11
N ALA A 292 28.49 -30.81 -81.27
CA ALA A 292 29.35 -29.64 -81.02
C ALA A 292 29.85 -29.60 -79.56
N LEU A 293 28.98 -29.92 -78.60
CA LEU A 293 29.36 -29.98 -77.18
C LEU A 293 30.39 -31.09 -76.91
N LYS A 294 30.19 -32.28 -77.51
CA LYS A 294 31.12 -33.41 -77.40
C LYS A 294 32.48 -33.09 -78.03
N GLN A 295 32.50 -32.48 -79.21
CA GLN A 295 33.75 -32.04 -79.85
C GLN A 295 34.49 -31.01 -79.01
N ARG A 296 33.75 -30.10 -78.37
CA ARG A 296 34.34 -29.08 -77.48
C ARG A 296 34.92 -29.69 -76.21
N MET A 297 34.28 -30.71 -75.65
CA MET A 297 34.84 -31.49 -74.53
C MET A 297 36.08 -32.27 -74.94
N ALA A 298 36.06 -32.96 -76.08
CA ALA A 298 37.24 -33.70 -76.56
C ALA A 298 38.46 -32.79 -76.82
N LYS A 299 38.24 -31.57 -77.34
CA LYS A 299 39.30 -30.55 -77.48
C LYS A 299 39.81 -30.00 -76.14
N LEU A 300 38.97 -30.01 -75.11
CA LEU A 300 39.38 -29.63 -73.75
C LEU A 300 40.24 -30.73 -73.13
N ASP A 301 39.85 -31.99 -73.29
CA ASP A 301 40.58 -33.14 -72.77
C ASP A 301 41.95 -33.30 -73.43
N GLN A 302 42.06 -33.16 -74.76
CA GLN A 302 43.35 -33.19 -75.46
C GLN A 302 44.29 -32.08 -75.01
N ARG A 303 43.78 -30.87 -74.84
CA ARG A 303 44.57 -29.74 -74.34
C ARG A 303 44.95 -29.91 -72.87
N ASN A 304 44.16 -30.65 -72.09
CA ASN A 304 44.49 -30.95 -70.71
C ASN A 304 45.56 -32.05 -70.62
N SER A 305 45.50 -33.08 -71.49
CA SER A 305 46.55 -34.10 -71.57
C SER A 305 47.88 -33.54 -72.09
N GLU A 306 47.86 -32.65 -73.10
CA GLU A 306 49.07 -31.96 -73.59
C GLU A 306 49.74 -31.10 -72.50
N ARG A 307 48.93 -30.45 -71.64
CA ARG A 307 49.45 -29.70 -70.49
C ARG A 307 50.04 -30.60 -69.40
N GLU A 308 49.53 -31.82 -69.24
CA GLU A 308 50.05 -32.78 -68.26
C GLU A 308 51.39 -33.39 -68.74
N GLU A 309 51.55 -33.62 -70.06
CA GLU A 309 52.80 -34.10 -70.66
C GLU A 309 53.92 -33.03 -70.70
N GLU A 310 53.60 -31.74 -70.83
CA GLU A 310 54.60 -30.64 -70.73
C GLU A 310 55.14 -30.42 -69.30
N THR A 311 54.53 -31.05 -68.29
CA THR A 311 54.91 -30.89 -66.86
C THR A 311 55.72 -32.05 -66.27
N THR A 312 56.21 -32.99 -67.08
CA THR A 312 57.07 -34.12 -66.68
C THR A 312 58.46 -34.01 -67.29
#